data_AF-A0A2H6IXP9-F1
#
_entry.id   AF-A0A2H6IXP9-F1
#
_cell.length_a   1.000
_cell.length_b   1.000
_cell.length_c   1.000
_cell.angle_alpha   90.00
_cell.angle_beta   90.00
_cell.angle_gamma   90.00
#
_symmetry.space_group_name_H-M   'P 1'
#
loop_
_entity.id
_entity.type
_entity.pdbx_description
1 polymer ?
#
loop_
_entity_poly.entity_id
_entity_poly.type
_entity_poly.pdbx_seq_one_letter_code
_entity_poly.pdbx_strand_id
1 'polypeptide(L)'
;MPNALFPNQGPRVYDAAMSDDVLKKLAGTIRARASASGDVSYTRRLLDGGAQGCARKLAEEAAEVVIAGVSQDDAALTGEAADLLYHLLVLLEAREVPLDDVLAELESRMGTSGLEEKAARSGKG
;
A
#
# COMPACT_ATOMS: atom_id res chain seq x y z
N MET A 1 29.37 18.88 7.57
CA MET A 1 28.54 18.68 6.37
C MET A 1 27.08 18.67 6.81
N PRO A 2 26.24 19.62 6.40
CA PRO A 2 24.83 19.59 6.75
C PRO A 2 24.16 18.36 6.11
N ASN A 3 23.31 17.70 6.89
CA ASN A 3 22.59 16.48 6.53
C ASN A 3 21.54 16.80 5.44
N ALA A 4 21.84 16.46 4.19
CA ALA A 4 20.97 16.68 3.03
C ALA A 4 19.85 15.61 2.89
N LEU A 5 19.53 14.87 3.96
CA LEU A 5 18.64 13.71 3.88
C LEU A 5 17.15 14.02 3.92
N PHE A 6 16.73 15.25 4.21
CA PHE A 6 15.30 15.62 4.16
C PHE A 6 15.16 17.07 3.70
N PRO A 7 14.87 17.35 2.40
CA PRO A 7 14.42 18.68 2.02
C PRO A 7 13.19 19.03 2.87
N ASN A 8 13.20 20.25 3.44
CA ASN A 8 12.17 20.76 4.33
C ASN A 8 10.85 20.98 3.57
N GLN A 9 10.17 19.88 3.22
CA GLN A 9 8.76 19.86 2.88
C GLN A 9 8.04 20.10 4.21
N GLY A 10 7.21 21.15 4.30
CA GLY A 10 6.46 21.48 5.52
C GLY A 10 5.65 20.30 6.07
N PRO A 11 5.01 20.43 7.24
CA PRO A 11 4.28 19.33 7.86
C PRO A 11 3.32 18.68 6.86
N ARG A 12 3.55 17.41 6.54
CA ARG A 12 2.64 16.63 5.70
C ARG A 12 1.37 16.42 6.49
N VAL A 13 0.30 17.12 6.11
CA VAL A 13 -1.02 16.97 6.72
C VAL A 13 -1.71 15.80 6.05
N TYR A 14 -1.99 14.75 6.81
CA TYR A 14 -2.75 13.59 6.38
C TYR A 14 -4.12 13.65 7.03
N ASP A 15 -5.17 13.84 6.23
CA ASP A 15 -6.54 13.61 6.70
C ASP A 15 -6.81 12.11 6.64
N ALA A 16 -6.74 11.46 7.80
CA ALA A 16 -6.91 10.01 7.92
C ALA A 16 -8.25 9.53 7.31
N ALA A 17 -9.31 10.33 7.46
CA ALA A 17 -10.61 9.98 6.88
C ALA A 17 -10.57 10.00 5.35
N MET A 18 -9.81 10.90 4.73
CA MET A 18 -9.66 10.98 3.28
C MET A 18 -8.78 9.86 2.72
N SER A 19 -7.69 9.51 3.40
CA SER A 19 -6.78 8.44 2.94
C SER A 19 -7.45 7.07 2.93
N ASP A 20 -8.17 6.71 4.00
CA ASP A 20 -8.92 5.46 4.06
C ASP A 20 -10.06 5.43 3.03
N ASP A 21 -10.74 6.56 2.83
CA ASP A 21 -11.80 6.70 1.83
C ASP A 21 -11.28 6.47 0.40
N VAL A 22 -10.08 6.96 0.06
CA VAL A 22 -9.47 6.73 -1.26
C VAL A 22 -9.15 5.24 -1.48
N LEU A 23 -8.53 4.57 -0.51
CA LEU A 23 -8.18 3.14 -0.65
C LEU A 23 -9.43 2.26 -0.73
N LYS A 24 -10.47 2.56 0.07
CA LYS A 24 -11.75 1.84 0.03
C LYS A 24 -12.48 2.04 -1.30
N LYS A 25 -12.50 3.28 -1.83
CA LYS A 25 -13.05 3.58 -3.17
C LYS A 25 -12.30 2.83 -4.28
N LEU A 26 -10.97 2.76 -4.20
CA LEU A 26 -10.15 2.05 -5.16
C LEU A 26 -10.41 0.53 -5.10
N ALA A 27 -10.43 -0.06 -3.90
CA ALA A 27 -10.76 -1.47 -3.70
C ALA A 27 -12.17 -1.81 -4.24
N GLY A 28 -13.17 -0.97 -3.96
CA GLY A 28 -14.52 -1.12 -4.52
C GLY A 28 -14.54 -1.06 -6.05
N THR A 29 -13.75 -0.18 -6.65
CA THR A 29 -13.59 -0.09 -8.11
C THR A 29 -12.95 -1.34 -8.70
N ILE A 30 -11.90 -1.88 -8.05
CA ILE A 30 -11.22 -3.12 -8.45
C ILE A 30 -12.21 -4.30 -8.44
N ARG A 31 -12.96 -4.46 -7.35
CA ARG A 31 -13.98 -5.51 -7.21
C ARG A 31 -15.11 -5.40 -8.24
N ALA A 32 -15.57 -4.18 -8.51
CA ALA A 32 -16.57 -3.94 -9.56
C ALA A 32 -16.04 -4.35 -10.94
N ARG A 33 -14.77 -4.05 -11.25
CA ARG A 33 -14.11 -4.47 -12.51
C ARG A 33 -13.84 -5.98 -12.57
N ALA A 34 -13.60 -6.62 -11.43
CA ALA A 34 -13.47 -8.08 -11.35
C ALA A 34 -14.77 -8.78 -11.77
N SER A 35 -15.91 -8.21 -11.39
CA SER A 35 -17.25 -8.78 -11.59
C SER A 35 -17.90 -8.42 -12.93
N ALA A 36 -17.36 -7.42 -13.64
CA ALA A 36 -17.94 -6.96 -14.90
C ALA A 36 -17.70 -7.98 -16.04
N SER A 37 -18.79 -8.48 -16.61
CA SER A 37 -18.77 -9.33 -17.81
C SER A 37 -18.65 -8.46 -19.06
N GLY A 38 -17.46 -8.36 -19.63
CA GLY A 38 -17.24 -7.65 -20.89
C GLY A 38 -16.74 -6.22 -20.71
N ASP A 39 -15.46 -6.08 -20.40
CA ASP A 39 -14.50 -5.42 -21.27
C ASP A 39 -13.12 -5.76 -20.73
N VAL A 40 -12.09 -5.78 -21.58
CA VAL A 40 -10.75 -6.29 -21.23
C VAL A 40 -9.97 -5.27 -20.38
N SER A 41 -10.57 -4.80 -19.28
CA SER A 41 -9.94 -3.86 -18.36
C SER A 41 -8.61 -4.45 -17.87
N TYR A 42 -7.61 -3.59 -17.71
CA TYR A 42 -6.30 -4.00 -17.23
C TYR A 42 -6.40 -4.80 -15.92
N THR A 43 -7.26 -4.37 -14.99
CA THR A 43 -7.58 -5.08 -13.75
C THR A 43 -8.05 -6.51 -14.01
N ARG A 44 -8.97 -6.72 -14.96
CA ARG A 44 -9.48 -8.06 -15.28
C ARG A 44 -8.39 -8.98 -15.81
N ARG A 45 -7.51 -8.47 -16.69
CA ARG A 45 -6.37 -9.26 -17.23
C ARG A 45 -5.42 -9.70 -16.13
N LEU A 46 -5.16 -8.84 -15.13
CA LEU A 46 -4.34 -9.20 -13.98
C LEU A 46 -4.97 -10.33 -13.17
N LEU A 47 -6.27 -10.19 -12.87
CA LEU A 47 -7.04 -11.17 -12.11
C LEU A 47 -7.17 -12.52 -12.85
N ASP A 48 -7.31 -12.50 -14.18
CA ASP A 48 -7.31 -13.73 -15.01
C ASP A 48 -5.95 -14.47 -14.92
N GLY A 49 -4.86 -13.76 -14.61
CA GLY A 49 -3.54 -14.35 -14.29
C GLY A 49 -3.45 -14.97 -12.89
N GLY A 50 -4.53 -14.89 -12.10
CA GLY A 50 -4.61 -15.38 -10.73
C GLY A 50 -3.63 -14.70 -9.77
N ALA A 51 -3.57 -15.22 -8.56
CA ALA A 51 -2.71 -14.68 -7.50
C ALA A 51 -1.22 -14.65 -7.90
N GLN A 52 -0.74 -15.64 -8.66
CA GLN A 52 0.65 -15.67 -9.10
C GLN A 52 0.98 -14.52 -10.08
N GLY A 53 0.09 -14.24 -11.03
CA GLY A 53 0.26 -13.12 -11.96
C GLY A 53 0.24 -11.78 -11.24
N CYS A 54 -0.71 -11.61 -10.31
CA CYS A 54 -0.82 -10.40 -9.49
C CYS A 54 0.41 -10.18 -8.60
N ALA A 55 0.90 -11.24 -7.93
CA ALA A 55 2.07 -11.16 -7.07
C ALA A 55 3.35 -10.81 -7.85
N ARG A 56 3.49 -11.31 -9.09
CA ARG A 56 4.61 -10.94 -9.96
C ARG A 56 4.59 -9.45 -10.29
N LYS A 57 3.43 -8.89 -10.63
CA LYS A 57 3.31 -7.44 -10.87
C LYS A 57 3.61 -6.64 -9.60
N LEU A 58 3.04 -7.02 -8.45
CA LEU A 58 3.35 -6.37 -7.18
C LEU A 58 4.86 -6.34 -6.88
N ALA A 59 5.58 -7.43 -7.18
CA ALA A 59 7.03 -7.50 -6.98
C ALA A 59 7.81 -6.58 -7.93
N GLU A 60 7.32 -6.36 -9.15
CA GLU A 60 7.89 -5.42 -10.12
C GLU A 60 7.77 -3.98 -9.60
N GLU A 61 6.55 -3.56 -9.22
CA GLU A 61 6.31 -2.22 -8.66
C GLU A 61 7.12 -1.99 -7.37
N ALA A 62 7.31 -3.03 -6.55
CA ALA A 62 8.15 -2.94 -5.36
C ALA A 62 9.62 -2.66 -5.69
N ALA A 63 10.14 -3.23 -6.78
CA ALA A 63 11.49 -2.92 -7.26
C ALA A 63 11.56 -1.49 -7.82
N GLU A 64 10.53 -1.05 -8.54
CA GLU A 64 10.44 0.31 -9.08
C GLU A 64 10.37 1.37 -7.98
N VAL A 65 9.58 1.15 -6.91
CA VAL A 65 9.56 2.00 -5.72
C VAL A 65 10.94 2.13 -5.08
N VAL A 66 11.67 1.01 -4.95
CA VAL A 66 13.03 1.02 -4.38
C VAL A 66 13.98 1.83 -5.27
N ILE A 67 13.91 1.65 -6.60
CA ILE A 67 14.73 2.40 -7.55
C ILE A 67 14.39 3.89 -7.49
N ALA A 68 13.10 4.23 -7.51
CA ALA A 68 12.63 5.60 -7.48
C ALA A 68 13.07 6.32 -6.19
N GLY A 69 12.93 5.65 -5.04
CA GLY A 69 13.33 6.19 -3.74
C GLY A 69 14.85 6.38 -3.56
N VAL A 70 15.68 5.70 -4.35
CA VAL A 70 17.15 5.79 -4.25
C VAL A 70 17.75 6.66 -5.34
N SER A 71 17.13 6.75 -6.52
CA SER A 71 17.78 7.27 -7.72
C SER A 71 16.93 8.17 -8.61
N GLN A 72 15.69 8.47 -8.22
CA GLN A 72 14.79 9.33 -9.01
C GLN A 72 14.20 10.44 -8.15
N ASP A 73 13.23 11.19 -8.71
CA ASP A 73 12.59 12.32 -8.03
C ASP A 73 11.32 11.91 -7.25
N ASP A 74 10.84 12.84 -6.43
CA ASP A 74 9.65 12.63 -5.59
C ASP A 74 8.38 12.32 -6.42
N ALA A 75 8.31 12.79 -7.67
CA ALA A 75 7.16 12.54 -8.53
C ALA A 75 7.16 11.10 -9.04
N ALA A 76 8.32 10.58 -9.44
CA ALA A 76 8.50 9.18 -9.79
C ALA A 76 8.18 8.28 -8.60
N LEU A 77 8.74 8.55 -7.41
CA LEU A 77 8.44 7.77 -6.21
C LEU A 77 6.95 7.76 -5.86
N THR A 78 6.27 8.90 -6.05
CA THR A 78 4.82 8.99 -5.81
C THR A 78 4.03 8.12 -6.78
N GLY A 79 4.43 8.07 -8.06
CA GLY A 79 3.83 7.21 -9.08
C GLY A 79 4.00 5.73 -8.75
N GLU A 80 5.23 5.28 -8.55
CA GLU A 80 5.53 3.88 -8.26
C GLU A 80 4.88 3.41 -6.95
N ALA A 81 4.80 4.27 -5.93
CA ALA A 81 4.12 3.95 -4.69
C ALA A 81 2.60 3.81 -4.87
N ALA A 82 2.00 4.60 -5.77
CA ALA A 82 0.59 4.47 -6.12
C ALA A 82 0.32 3.15 -6.88
N ASP A 83 1.20 2.78 -7.81
CA ASP A 83 1.09 1.53 -8.56
C ASP A 83 1.31 0.30 -7.66
N LEU A 84 2.25 0.37 -6.72
CA LEU A 84 2.45 -0.64 -5.68
C LEU A 84 1.17 -0.86 -4.86
N LEU A 85 0.52 0.22 -4.38
CA LEU A 85 -0.73 0.12 -3.62
C LEU A 85 -1.86 -0.45 -4.48
N TYR A 86 -1.99 -0.01 -5.73
CA TYR A 86 -2.97 -0.56 -6.65
C TYR A 86 -2.76 -2.07 -6.86
N HIS A 87 -1.54 -2.50 -7.16
CA HIS A 87 -1.21 -3.90 -7.39
C HIS A 87 -1.33 -4.76 -6.13
N LEU A 88 -1.12 -4.19 -4.94
CA LEU A 88 -1.43 -4.84 -3.68
C LEU A 88 -2.93 -5.12 -3.56
N LEU A 89 -3.79 -4.13 -3.80
CA LEU A 89 -5.24 -4.30 -3.74
C LEU A 89 -5.75 -5.32 -4.77
N VAL A 90 -5.17 -5.36 -5.98
CA VAL A 90 -5.52 -6.38 -6.98
C VAL A 90 -5.11 -7.79 -6.52
N LEU A 91 -3.95 -7.94 -5.88
CA LEU A 91 -3.53 -9.23 -5.31
C LEU A 91 -4.45 -9.66 -4.16
N LEU A 92 -4.87 -8.74 -3.30
CA LEU A 92 -5.81 -9.02 -2.22
C LEU A 92 -7.16 -9.50 -2.78
N GLU A 93 -7.70 -8.84 -3.81
CA GLU A 93 -8.92 -9.28 -4.50
C GLU A 93 -8.75 -10.68 -5.12
N ALA A 94 -7.62 -10.95 -5.80
CA ALA A 94 -7.32 -12.27 -6.37
C ALA A 94 -7.22 -13.40 -5.33
N ARG A 95 -7.01 -13.04 -4.06
CA ARG A 95 -6.90 -13.95 -2.92
C ARG A 95 -8.13 -13.91 -2.01
N GLU A 96 -9.14 -13.12 -2.36
CA GLU A 96 -10.35 -12.88 -1.56
C GLU A 96 -10.05 -12.37 -0.14
N VAL A 97 -8.99 -11.56 0.01
CA VAL A 97 -8.62 -10.92 1.28
C VAL A 97 -9.21 -9.50 1.33
N PRO A 98 -10.11 -9.18 2.28
CA PRO A 98 -10.65 -7.83 2.43
C PRO A 98 -9.56 -6.80 2.77
N LEU A 99 -9.63 -5.62 2.16
CA LEU A 99 -8.80 -4.47 2.56
C LEU A 99 -9.01 -4.10 4.03
N ASP A 100 -10.24 -4.21 4.54
CA ASP A 100 -10.55 -3.88 5.93
C ASP A 100 -9.76 -4.74 6.93
N ASP A 101 -9.45 -6.01 6.58
CA ASP A 101 -8.62 -6.88 7.42
C ASP A 101 -7.17 -6.36 7.49
N VAL A 102 -6.64 -5.85 6.37
CA VAL A 102 -5.30 -5.25 6.31
C VAL A 102 -5.26 -3.93 7.10
N LEU A 103 -6.30 -3.09 6.98
CA LEU A 103 -6.38 -1.83 7.72
C LEU A 103 -6.50 -2.07 9.23
N ALA A 104 -7.31 -3.06 9.65
CA ALA A 104 -7.42 -3.45 11.05
C ALA A 104 -6.09 -3.97 11.62
N GLU A 105 -5.34 -4.75 10.84
CA GLU A 105 -4.00 -5.20 11.22
C GLU A 105 -3.02 -4.02 11.37
N LEU A 106 -3.07 -3.03 10.47
CA LEU A 106 -2.28 -1.81 10.59
C LEU A 106 -2.65 -1.00 11.84
N GLU A 107 -3.95 -0.87 12.14
CA GLU A 107 -4.45 -0.20 13.35
C GLU A 107 -3.96 -0.88 14.64
N SER A 108 -4.04 -2.21 14.69
CA SER A 108 -3.50 -3.02 15.79
C SER A 108 -2.00 -2.76 16.03
N ARG A 109 -1.20 -2.64 14.96
CA ARG A 109 0.24 -2.34 15.04
C ARG A 109 0.52 -0.92 15.53
N MET A 110 -0.33 0.05 15.18
CA MET A 110 -0.21 1.41 15.68
C MET A 110 -0.49 1.49 17.18
N GLY A 111 -1.48 0.74 17.67
CA GLY A 111 -1.81 0.65 19.09
C GLY A 111 -0.75 -0.08 19.94
N THR A 112 0.04 -0.99 19.34
CA THR A 112 1.03 -1.82 20.04
C THR A 112 2.46 -1.26 19.93
N SER A 113 2.65 0.01 19.57
CA SER A 113 4.00 0.53 19.29
C SER A 113 4.99 0.22 20.43
N GLY A 114 6.14 -0.38 20.09
CA GLY A 114 7.07 -1.08 20.99
C GLY A 114 7.74 -0.25 22.11
N LEU A 115 7.23 0.95 22.40
CA LEU A 115 7.50 1.71 23.61
C LEU A 115 6.79 1.10 24.82
N GLU A 116 5.55 0.61 24.65
CA GLU A 116 4.80 -0.05 25.73
C GLU A 116 5.35 -1.44 26.04
N GLU A 117 5.74 -2.22 25.02
CA GLU A 117 6.40 -3.51 25.22
C GLU A 117 7.77 -3.38 25.91
N LYS A 118 8.55 -2.32 25.61
CA LYS A 118 9.81 -2.04 26.30
C LYS A 118 9.58 -1.61 27.75
N ALA A 119 8.59 -0.76 28.02
CA ALA A 119 8.23 -0.35 29.37
C ALA A 119 7.73 -1.54 30.24
N ALA A 120 6.93 -2.43 29.67
CA ALA A 120 6.43 -3.63 30.35
C ALA A 120 7.55 -4.64 30.67
N ARG A 121 8.63 -4.69 29.88
CA ARG A 121 9.78 -5.57 30.11
C ARG A 121 10.73 -5.01 31.19
N SER A 122 10.79 -3.69 31.36
CA SER A 122 11.57 -3.02 32.42
C SER A 122 10.88 -2.99 33.79
N GLY A 123 9.56 -3.24 33.85
CA GLY A 123 8.78 -3.28 35.10
C GLY A 123 8.71 -4.66 35.79
N LYS A 124 9.29 -5.70 35.20
CA LYS A 124 9.38 -7.07 35.79
C LYS A 124 10.78 -7.39 36.36
N GLY A 125 11.54 -6.36 36.73
CA GLY A 125 12.77 -6.51 37.51
C GLY A 125 12.49 -6.94 38.95
#